data_AF-A0A8T2VYZ3-F1
#
_entry.id   AF-A0A8T2VYZ3-F1
#
_cell.length_a   1.000
_cell.length_b   1.000
_cell.length_c   1.000
_cell.angle_alpha   90.00
_cell.angle_beta   90.00
_cell.angle_gamma   90.00
#
_symmetry.space_group_name_H-M   'P 1'
#
loop_
_entity.id
_entity.type
_entity.pdbx_description
1 polymer ?
#
loop_
_entity_poly.entity_id
_entity_poly.type
_entity_poly.pdbx_seq_one_letter_code
_entity_poly.pdbx_strand_id
1 'polypeptide(L)'
;MTQAMTGSHFLMEEVGRWNQLAKEDRVCKQCAEKEVKTVETAEHLFFHCPSYDDIRADFPCLDFTLTNLHEFSMQQPTQITRFGKKCFELHQELNPLSRR
;
A
#
# COMPACT_ATOMS: atom_id res chain seq x y z
N MET A 1 -1.96 1.47 -10.84
CA MET A 1 -2.32 0.04 -10.69
C MET A 1 -2.96 -0.27 -9.33
N THR A 2 -2.98 0.68 -8.40
CA THR A 2 -3.67 0.58 -7.10
C THR A 2 -5.18 0.37 -7.19
N GLN A 3 -5.84 1.02 -8.14
CA GLN A 3 -7.27 0.83 -8.40
C GLN A 3 -7.66 -0.65 -8.64
N ALA A 4 -6.74 -1.46 -9.19
CA ALA A 4 -7.04 -2.85 -9.54
C ALA A 4 -7.04 -3.82 -8.35
N MET A 5 -6.36 -3.50 -7.23
CA MET A 5 -6.18 -4.45 -6.12
C MET A 5 -7.09 -4.14 -4.92
N THR A 6 -7.55 -2.90 -4.77
CA THR A 6 -8.37 -2.47 -3.63
C THR A 6 -9.59 -1.63 -4.01
N GLY A 7 -9.72 -1.24 -5.29
CA GLY A 7 -10.79 -0.35 -5.76
C GLY A 7 -10.85 1.03 -5.08
N SER A 8 -9.81 1.40 -4.32
CA SER A 8 -9.86 2.53 -3.39
C SER A 8 -8.67 3.47 -3.60
N HIS A 9 -8.93 4.78 -3.70
CA HIS A 9 -7.94 5.84 -3.94
C HIS A 9 -7.29 6.36 -2.66
N PHE A 10 -6.55 5.51 -1.95
CA PHE A 10 -6.00 5.90 -0.64
C PHE A 10 -4.47 6.07 -0.60
N LEU A 11 -3.74 5.64 -1.64
CA LEU A 11 -2.29 5.84 -1.66
C LEU A 11 -1.91 7.26 -2.05
N MET A 12 -0.83 7.78 -1.48
CA MET A 12 -0.23 9.05 -1.88
C MET A 12 0.24 9.05 -3.33
N GLU A 13 0.52 7.88 -3.93
CA GLU A 13 0.75 7.77 -5.37
C GLU A 13 -0.44 8.33 -6.18
N GLU A 14 -1.67 8.03 -5.75
CA GLU A 14 -2.92 8.42 -6.41
C GLU A 14 -3.41 9.78 -5.92
N VAL A 15 -3.46 10.00 -4.60
CA VAL A 15 -3.83 11.29 -3.98
C VAL A 15 -2.87 12.39 -4.41
N GLY A 16 -1.57 12.11 -4.47
CA GLY A 16 -0.55 13.05 -4.93
C GLY A 16 -0.62 13.33 -6.43
N ARG A 17 -1.09 12.37 -7.25
CA ARG A 17 -1.37 12.66 -8.66
C ARG A 17 -2.52 13.65 -8.80
N TRP A 18 -3.58 13.51 -7.99
CA TRP A 18 -4.74 14.41 -8.03
C TRP A 18 -4.39 15.81 -7.52
N ASN A 19 -3.56 15.90 -6.47
CA ASN A 19 -3.09 17.17 -5.91
C ASN A 19 -1.87 17.76 -6.64
N GLN A 20 -1.49 17.23 -7.81
CA GLN A 20 -0.33 17.66 -8.60
C GLN A 20 1.00 17.71 -7.81
N LEU A 21 1.14 16.86 -6.79
CA LEU A 21 2.39 16.75 -6.03
C LEU A 21 3.46 16.07 -6.89
N ALA A 22 4.69 16.56 -6.80
CA ALA A 22 5.84 15.90 -7.41
C ALA A 22 6.00 14.49 -6.83
N LYS A 23 6.50 13.53 -7.63
CA LYS A 23 6.61 12.12 -7.22
C LYS A 23 7.43 11.96 -5.92
N GLU A 24 8.49 12.76 -5.78
CA GLU A 24 9.37 12.83 -4.61
C GLU A 24 8.70 13.33 -3.32
N ASP A 25 7.56 14.01 -3.42
CA ASP A 25 6.80 14.54 -2.27
C ASP A 25 5.65 13.62 -1.85
N ARG A 26 5.39 12.54 -2.61
CA ARG A 26 4.37 11.53 -2.29
C ARG A 26 4.93 10.51 -1.30
N VAL A 27 5.39 10.98 -0.15
CA VAL A 27 6.10 10.15 0.83
C VAL A 27 5.17 9.30 1.66
N CYS A 28 5.63 8.10 2.05
CA CYS A 28 4.92 7.27 3.01
C CYS A 28 5.07 7.89 4.39
N LYS A 29 3.95 8.32 4.98
CA LYS A 29 3.92 8.96 6.30
C LYS A 29 4.48 8.05 7.39
N GLN A 30 4.25 6.74 7.25
CA GLN A 30 4.70 5.73 8.21
C GLN A 30 6.21 5.49 8.16
N CYS A 31 6.81 5.52 6.97
CA CYS A 31 8.26 5.49 6.85
C CYS A 31 8.90 6.82 7.28
N ALA A 32 8.23 7.95 7.00
CA ALA A 32 8.70 9.27 7.41
C ALA A 32 8.77 9.41 8.94
N GLU A 33 7.84 8.81 9.70
CA GLU A 33 7.91 8.74 11.17
C GLU A 33 9.13 7.95 11.68
N LYS A 34 9.63 7.00 10.88
CA LYS A 34 10.86 6.25 11.15
C LYS A 34 12.12 6.92 10.57
N GLU A 35 12.02 8.20 10.22
CA GLU A 35 13.08 9.02 9.59
C GLU A 35 13.57 8.49 8.22
N VAL A 36 12.82 7.60 7.58
CA VAL A 36 13.12 7.09 6.24
C VAL A 36 12.21 7.76 5.22
N LYS A 37 12.79 8.60 4.35
CA LYS A 37 12.05 9.21 3.24
C LYS A 37 11.89 8.21 2.10
N THR A 38 10.73 7.54 2.02
CA THR A 38 10.37 6.65 0.92
C THR A 38 9.09 7.12 0.24
N VAL A 39 9.06 7.08 -1.10
CA VAL A 39 7.86 7.37 -1.88
C VAL A 39 6.83 6.27 -1.65
N GLU A 40 5.61 6.64 -1.27
CA GLU A 40 4.49 5.72 -1.09
C GLU A 40 3.91 5.35 -2.46
N THR A 41 4.35 4.20 -2.95
CA THR A 41 3.77 3.52 -4.11
C THR A 41 2.99 2.28 -3.66
N ALA A 42 2.17 1.75 -4.56
CA ALA A 42 1.52 0.46 -4.33
C ALA A 42 2.52 -0.67 -4.02
N GLU A 43 3.66 -0.67 -4.72
CA GLU A 43 4.74 -1.63 -4.52
C GLU A 43 5.38 -1.48 -3.14
N HIS A 44 5.67 -0.24 -2.74
CA HIS A 44 6.22 0.04 -1.42
C HIS A 44 5.28 -0.48 -0.32
N LEU A 45 3.98 -0.18 -0.39
CA LEU A 45 3.05 -0.60 0.66
C LEU A 45 2.93 -2.13 0.73
N PHE A 46 2.84 -2.80 -0.42
CA PHE A 46 2.58 -4.24 -0.46
C PHE A 46 3.81 -5.07 -0.08
N PHE A 47 5.00 -4.67 -0.51
CA PHE A 47 6.20 -5.51 -0.39
C PHE A 47 7.26 -4.98 0.58
N HIS A 48 7.29 -3.67 0.86
CA HIS A 48 8.46 -3.06 1.49
C HIS A 48 8.16 -2.27 2.76
N CYS A 49 6.94 -1.76 2.93
CA CYS A 49 6.60 -0.88 4.03
C CYS A 49 6.58 -1.69 5.34
N PRO A 50 7.48 -1.42 6.31
CA PRO A 50 7.59 -2.26 7.50
C PRO A 50 6.34 -2.20 8.39
N SER A 51 5.55 -1.13 8.30
CA SER A 51 4.28 -1.02 9.03
C SER A 51 3.21 -2.02 8.57
N TYR A 52 3.44 -2.73 7.47
CA TYR A 52 2.55 -3.76 6.93
C TYR A 52 3.13 -5.18 7.07
N ASP A 53 4.26 -5.36 7.80
CA ASP A 53 4.88 -6.69 8.00
C ASP A 53 3.94 -7.67 8.69
N ASP A 54 3.25 -7.24 9.74
CA ASP A 54 2.30 -8.09 10.47
C ASP A 54 1.13 -8.52 9.57
N ILE A 55 0.63 -7.60 8.73
CA ILE A 55 -0.41 -7.94 7.76
C ILE A 55 0.12 -8.96 6.76
N ARG A 56 1.35 -8.83 6.24
CA ARG A 56 1.91 -9.85 5.33
C ARG A 56 2.01 -11.22 6.00
N ALA A 57 2.42 -11.27 7.26
CA ALA A 57 2.54 -12.50 8.03
C ALA A 57 1.20 -13.24 8.19
N ASP A 58 0.07 -12.51 8.23
CA ASP A 58 -1.29 -13.09 8.28
C ASP A 58 -1.72 -13.78 6.97
N PHE A 59 -1.00 -13.59 5.86
CA PHE A 59 -1.31 -14.19 4.56
C PHE A 59 -0.18 -15.08 4.03
N PRO A 60 0.17 -16.18 4.72
CA PRO A 60 1.27 -17.07 4.31
C PRO A 60 1.02 -17.77 2.97
N CYS A 61 -0.21 -17.74 2.46
CA CYS A 61 -0.60 -18.28 1.16
C CYS A 61 -0.31 -17.33 -0.01
N LEU A 62 0.13 -16.10 0.27
CA LEU A 62 0.57 -15.12 -0.73
C LEU A 62 2.09 -15.06 -0.76
N ASP A 63 2.65 -15.05 -1.96
CA ASP A 63 4.07 -14.87 -2.17
C ASP A 63 4.41 -13.37 -2.25
N PHE A 64 4.99 -12.84 -1.17
CA PHE A 64 5.47 -11.46 -1.07
C PHE A 64 6.93 -11.31 -1.53
N THR A 65 7.60 -12.39 -1.97
CA THR A 65 8.94 -12.29 -2.57
C THR A 65 8.89 -11.78 -4.00
N LEU A 66 7.71 -11.82 -4.63
CA LEU A 66 7.47 -11.19 -5.92
C LEU A 66 7.71 -9.67 -5.83
N THR A 67 8.40 -9.14 -6.83
CA THR A 67 8.67 -7.69 -6.94
C THR A 67 7.71 -6.99 -7.90
N ASN A 68 6.70 -7.71 -8.41
CA ASN A 68 5.80 -7.22 -9.44
C ASN A 68 4.34 -7.34 -8.99
N LEU A 69 3.65 -6.20 -8.91
CA LEU A 69 2.22 -6.14 -8.57
C LEU A 69 1.32 -6.90 -9.55
N HIS A 70 1.68 -6.97 -10.83
CA HIS A 70 0.92 -7.72 -11.81
C HIS A 70 0.96 -9.22 -11.47
N GLU A 71 2.16 -9.77 -11.27
CA GLU A 71 2.33 -11.18 -10.91
C GLU A 71 1.71 -11.49 -9.54
N PHE A 72 1.85 -10.57 -8.59
CA PHE A 72 1.18 -10.67 -7.30
C PHE A 72 -0.35 -10.71 -7.44
N SER A 73 -0.93 -9.90 -8.32
CA SER A 73 -2.37 -9.85 -8.55
C SER A 73 -2.94 -11.11 -9.23
N MET A 74 -2.10 -11.92 -9.86
CA MET A 74 -2.49 -13.19 -10.49
C MET A 74 -2.49 -14.38 -9.51
N GLN A 75 -2.07 -14.18 -8.26
CA GLN A 75 -2.18 -15.22 -7.22
C GLN A 75 -3.65 -15.45 -6.82
N GLN A 76 -3.91 -15.93 -5.60
CA GLN A 76 -5.25 -16.27 -5.14
C GLN A 76 -6.14 -15.03 -4.98
N PRO A 77 -7.15 -14.78 -5.86
CA PRO A 77 -7.85 -13.50 -5.91
C PRO A 77 -8.59 -13.14 -4.62
N THR A 78 -9.14 -14.15 -3.94
CA THR A 78 -9.84 -13.98 -2.65
C THR A 78 -8.88 -13.55 -1.53
N GLN A 79 -7.66 -14.09 -1.51
CA GLN A 79 -6.65 -13.74 -0.51
C GLN A 79 -6.08 -12.35 -0.79
N ILE A 80 -5.80 -12.03 -2.07
CA ILE A 80 -5.37 -10.68 -2.47
C ILE A 80 -6.41 -9.64 -2.07
N THR A 81 -7.70 -9.91 -2.29
CA THR A 81 -8.79 -8.99 -1.91
C THR A 81 -8.84 -8.78 -0.40
N ARG A 82 -8.71 -9.86 0.38
CA ARG A 82 -8.69 -9.78 1.86
C ARG A 82 -7.46 -9.03 2.37
N PHE A 83 -6.29 -9.30 1.80
CA PHE A 83 -5.04 -8.59 2.09
C PHE A 83 -5.18 -7.09 1.79
N GLY A 84 -5.65 -6.76 0.58
CA GLY A 84 -5.89 -5.37 0.17
C GLY A 84 -6.84 -4.63 1.10
N LYS A 85 -7.90 -5.30 1.58
CA LYS A 85 -8.83 -4.73 2.57
C LYS A 85 -8.14 -4.48 3.92
N LYS A 86 -7.34 -5.42 4.43
CA LYS A 86 -6.57 -5.24 5.67
C LYS A 86 -5.58 -4.09 5.57
N CYS A 87 -4.88 -4.00 4.45
CA CYS A 87 -3.98 -2.88 4.16
C CYS A 87 -4.73 -1.54 4.16
N PHE A 88 -5.92 -1.49 3.57
CA PHE A 88 -6.77 -0.29 3.58
C PHE A 88 -7.24 0.09 4.98
N GLU A 89 -7.74 -0.88 5.77
CA GLU A 89 -8.17 -0.67 7.16
C GLU A 89 -7.04 -0.07 8.00
N LEU A 90 -5.86 -0.70 7.97
CA LEU A 90 -4.69 -0.19 8.69
C LEU A 90 -4.25 1.18 8.17
N HIS A 91 -4.26 1.40 6.86
CA HIS A 91 -3.92 2.70 6.30
C HIS A 91 -4.82 3.82 6.82
N GLN A 92 -6.12 3.56 6.99
CA GLN A 92 -7.05 4.53 7.56
C GLN A 92 -6.81 4.81 9.05
N GLU A 93 -6.45 3.78 9.81
CA GLU A 93 -6.09 3.92 11.23
C GLU A 93 -4.82 4.76 11.39
N LEU A 94 -3.84 4.50 10.54
CA LEU A 94 -2.56 5.22 10.51
C LEU A 94 -2.66 6.63 9.90
N ASN A 95 -3.67 6.89 9.07
CA ASN A 95 -3.89 8.19 8.41
C ASN A 95 -5.35 8.68 8.54
N PRO A 96 -5.80 9.06 9.75
CA PRO A 96 -7.19 9.43 9.99
C PRO A 96 -7.63 10.71 9.25
N LEU A 97 -6.69 11.58 8.84
CA LEU A 97 -6.97 12.79 8.05
C LEU A 97 -7.33 12.52 6.59
N SER A 98 -7.14 11.29 6.09
CA SER A 98 -7.48 10.88 4.72
C SER A 98 -8.98 10.56 4.54
N ARG A 99 -9.80 10.68 5.60
CA ARG A 99 -11.26 10.40 5.60
C ARG A 99 -12.14 11.59 5.18
N ARG A 100 -11.57 12.66 4.62
CA ARG A 100 -12.33 13.83 4.16
C ARG A 100 -12.63 13.77 2.67
#